data_AF-A0AAW0TAT9-F1
#
_entry.id   AF-A0AAW0TAT9-F1
#
_cell.length_a   1.000
_cell.length_b   1.000
_cell.length_c   1.000
_cell.angle_alpha   90.00
_cell.angle_beta   90.00
_cell.angle_gamma   90.00
#
_symmetry.space_group_name_H-M   'P 1'
#
loop_
_entity.id
_entity.type
_entity.pdbx_description
1 polymer ?
#
loop_
_entity_poly.entity_id
_entity_poly.type
_entity_poly.pdbx_seq_one_letter_code
_entity_poly.pdbx_strand_id
1 'polypeptide(L)'
;MQITQFAVIASVVSLGASHALPIWDMLPRQEKIGQIMYLFAHLVDQNCAYSYVPDCHHLFMLRGLSNLVNMSEHTLNKLDPQQRGAQRVIWGAVMRDTWLPPSPAPHHLPYYLVPQVDEMSNEIEHSFPNPPKPPTPLL
;
A
#
# COMPACT_ATOMS: atom_id res chain seq x y z
N MET A 1 29.99 -35.30 -36.90
CA MET A 1 29.85 -33.82 -36.82
C MET A 1 28.36 -33.41 -36.88
N GLN A 2 27.51 -33.89 -35.96
CA GLN A 2 26.07 -33.54 -35.90
C GLN A 2 25.60 -33.07 -34.51
N ILE A 3 26.39 -33.28 -33.45
CA ILE A 3 26.00 -33.01 -32.06
C ILE A 3 26.05 -31.50 -31.76
N THR A 4 26.87 -30.74 -32.47
CA THR A 4 27.03 -29.29 -32.26
C THR A 4 25.84 -28.47 -32.77
N GLN A 5 25.00 -28.98 -33.68
CA GLN A 5 23.84 -28.21 -34.18
C GLN A 5 22.68 -28.18 -33.19
N PHE A 6 22.41 -29.27 -32.46
CA PHE A 6 21.32 -29.31 -31.47
C PHE A 6 21.58 -28.41 -30.26
N ALA A 7 22.85 -28.24 -29.87
CA ALA A 7 23.22 -27.37 -28.75
C ALA A 7 22.94 -25.89 -29.03
N VAL A 8 23.08 -25.44 -30.28
CA VAL A 8 22.88 -24.03 -30.67
C VAL A 8 21.40 -23.63 -30.64
N ILE A 9 20.48 -24.58 -30.90
CA ILE A 9 19.04 -24.32 -30.93
C ILE A 9 18.47 -24.20 -29.50
N ALA A 10 19.07 -24.88 -28.52
CA ALA A 10 18.61 -24.86 -27.12
C ALA A 10 18.93 -23.56 -26.37
N SER A 11 19.88 -22.74 -26.83
CA SER A 11 20.34 -21.54 -26.12
C SER A 11 19.59 -20.25 -26.49
N VAL A 12 18.61 -20.28 -27.40
CA VAL A 12 17.81 -19.10 -27.81
C VAL A 12 16.40 -19.13 -27.21
N VAL A 13 16.27 -19.59 -25.96
CA VAL A 13 15.11 -19.24 -25.13
C VAL A 13 15.56 -18.12 -24.20
N SER A 14 15.81 -16.95 -24.78
CA SER A 14 15.88 -15.72 -24.01
C SER A 14 14.50 -15.52 -23.39
N LEU A 15 14.43 -15.60 -22.06
CA LEU A 15 13.28 -15.19 -21.27
C LEU A 15 13.01 -13.71 -21.57
N GLY A 16 12.18 -13.45 -22.59
CA GLY A 16 11.48 -12.19 -22.68
C GLY A 16 10.54 -12.14 -21.49
N ALA A 17 10.87 -11.32 -20.49
CA ALA A 17 9.89 -10.94 -19.48
C ALA A 17 8.78 -10.18 -20.22
N SER A 18 7.72 -10.89 -20.57
CA SER A 18 6.46 -10.30 -20.98
C SER A 18 5.93 -9.53 -19.78
N HIS A 19 6.30 -8.25 -19.69
CA HIS A 19 5.64 -7.29 -18.82
C HIS A 19 4.27 -7.03 -19.44
N ALA A 20 3.36 -8.01 -19.31
CA ALA A 20 1.96 -7.75 -19.52
C ALA A 20 1.59 -6.66 -18.52
N LEU A 21 1.46 -5.42 -19.00
CA LEU A 21 1.03 -4.30 -18.18
C LEU A 21 -0.32 -4.71 -17.59
N PRO A 22 -0.42 -4.86 -16.25
CA PRO A 22 -1.66 -5.30 -15.64
C PRO A 22 -2.76 -4.28 -15.97
N ILE A 23 -3.99 -4.76 -16.15
CA ILE A 23 -5.17 -3.91 -16.45
C ILE A 23 -5.23 -2.71 -15.49
N TRP A 24 -4.86 -2.94 -14.23
CA TRP A 24 -4.74 -1.92 -13.19
C TRP A 24 -3.99 -0.67 -13.62
N ASP A 25 -2.84 -0.80 -14.29
CA ASP A 25 -2.02 0.37 -14.67
C ASP A 25 -2.77 1.28 -15.65
N MET A 26 -3.66 0.72 -16.48
CA MET A 26 -4.44 1.46 -17.47
C MET A 26 -5.66 2.19 -16.88
N LEU A 27 -6.07 1.87 -15.65
CA LEU A 27 -7.27 2.49 -15.07
C LEU A 27 -7.04 3.97 -14.74
N PRO A 28 -8.05 4.83 -14.97
CA PRO A 28 -7.99 6.22 -14.56
C PRO A 28 -7.92 6.33 -13.03
N ARG A 29 -7.26 7.38 -12.55
CA ARG A 29 -7.03 7.62 -11.11
C ARG A 29 -8.31 7.52 -10.26
N GLN A 30 -9.42 8.08 -10.75
CA GLN A 30 -10.69 8.09 -10.02
C GLN A 30 -11.25 6.68 -9.84
N GLU A 31 -11.11 5.82 -10.85
CA GLU A 31 -11.57 4.44 -10.78
C GLU A 31 -10.70 3.62 -9.83
N LYS A 32 -9.37 3.83 -9.85
CA LYS A 32 -8.44 3.24 -8.88
C LYS A 32 -8.83 3.58 -7.44
N ILE A 33 -9.09 4.86 -7.17
CA ILE A 33 -9.55 5.32 -5.84
C ILE A 33 -10.86 4.65 -5.46
N GLY A 34 -11.84 4.60 -6.37
CA GLY A 34 -13.14 3.95 -6.11
C GLY A 34 -12.99 2.47 -5.76
N GLN A 35 -12.18 1.73 -6.52
CA GLN A 35 -11.94 0.31 -6.28
C GLN A 35 -11.19 0.05 -4.97
N ILE A 36 -10.14 0.84 -4.67
CA ILE A 36 -9.42 0.76 -3.39
C ILE A 36 -10.35 1.09 -2.24
N MET A 37 -11.18 2.13 -2.36
CA MET A 37 -12.12 2.56 -1.32
C MET A 37 -13.19 1.50 -1.05
N TYR A 38 -13.68 0.83 -2.09
CA TYR A 38 -14.63 -0.28 -1.97
C TYR A 38 -14.04 -1.43 -1.14
N LEU A 39 -12.81 -1.85 -1.46
CA LEU A 39 -12.14 -2.90 -0.70
C LEU A 39 -11.83 -2.43 0.73
N PHE A 40 -11.40 -1.18 0.89
CA PHE A 40 -11.10 -0.60 2.20
C PHE A 40 -12.32 -0.57 3.12
N ALA A 41 -13.51 -0.23 2.61
CA ALA A 41 -14.75 -0.25 3.40
C ALA A 41 -15.03 -1.63 4.01
N HIS A 42 -14.84 -2.70 3.24
CA HIS A 42 -14.98 -4.08 3.75
C HIS A 42 -13.95 -4.41 4.83
N LEU A 43 -12.73 -3.87 4.71
CA LEU A 43 -11.70 -4.03 5.74
C LEU A 43 -12.06 -3.25 7.01
N VAL A 44 -12.68 -2.07 6.88
CA VAL A 44 -13.17 -1.31 8.03
C VAL A 44 -14.24 -2.10 8.77
N ASP A 45 -15.22 -2.69 8.07
CA ASP A 45 -16.25 -3.52 8.70
C ASP A 45 -15.65 -4.67 9.51
N GLN A 46 -14.69 -5.39 8.93
CA GLN A 46 -14.00 -6.50 9.59
C GLN A 46 -13.21 -6.05 10.81
N ASN A 47 -12.49 -4.92 10.72
CA ASN A 47 -11.68 -4.40 11.82
C ASN A 47 -12.54 -3.77 12.93
N CYS A 48 -13.70 -3.20 12.59
CA CYS A 48 -14.59 -2.59 13.57
C CYS A 48 -15.52 -3.59 14.27
N ALA A 49 -15.73 -4.80 13.72
CA ALA A 49 -16.60 -5.82 14.31
C ALA A 49 -16.21 -6.21 15.76
N TYR A 50 -14.93 -6.11 16.11
CA TYR A 50 -14.40 -6.44 17.44
C TYR A 50 -13.72 -5.25 18.13
N SER A 51 -13.90 -4.04 17.60
CA SER A 51 -13.20 -2.85 18.09
C SER A 51 -13.95 -2.19 19.25
N TYR A 52 -13.22 -1.78 20.28
CA TYR A 52 -13.74 -0.96 21.38
C TYR A 52 -13.72 0.55 21.07
N VAL A 53 -13.32 0.93 19.84
CA VAL A 53 -13.23 2.33 19.42
C VAL A 53 -14.64 2.88 19.15
N PRO A 54 -15.08 3.96 19.83
CA PRO A 54 -16.35 4.61 19.53
C PRO A 54 -16.32 5.18 18.11
N ASP A 55 -17.41 5.02 17.37
CA ASP A 55 -17.53 5.49 15.97
C ASP A 55 -16.41 4.99 15.04
N CYS A 56 -15.88 3.78 15.32
CA CYS A 56 -14.78 3.15 14.57
C CYS A 56 -14.94 3.26 13.05
N HIS A 57 -16.12 2.93 12.54
CA HIS A 57 -16.39 2.93 11.10
C HIS A 57 -16.26 4.34 10.52
N HIS A 58 -16.85 5.35 11.18
CA HIS A 58 -16.79 6.74 10.70
C HIS A 58 -15.35 7.27 10.72
N LEU A 59 -14.61 7.02 11.80
CA LEU A 59 -13.22 7.46 11.96
C LEU A 59 -12.31 6.86 10.87
N PHE A 60 -12.40 5.55 10.67
CA PHE A 60 -11.56 4.86 9.70
C PHE A 60 -11.91 5.20 8.27
N MET A 61 -13.19 5.32 7.94
CA MET A 61 -13.63 5.73 6.60
C MET A 61 -13.22 7.16 6.26
N LEU A 62 -13.38 8.10 7.19
CA LEU A 62 -13.01 9.50 6.97
C LEU A 62 -11.49 9.66 6.77
N ARG A 63 -10.71 9.03 7.65
CA ARG A 63 -9.24 9.04 7.56
C ARG A 63 -8.76 8.36 6.29
N GLY A 64 -9.27 7.16 6.01
CA GLY A 64 -8.88 6.39 4.84
C GLY A 64 -9.20 7.11 3.54
N LEU A 65 -10.39 7.69 3.42
CA LEU A 65 -10.77 8.49 2.26
C LEU A 65 -9.85 9.70 2.09
N SER A 66 -9.62 10.48 3.16
CA SER A 66 -8.76 11.66 3.12
C SER A 66 -7.32 11.32 2.70
N ASN A 67 -6.79 10.20 3.15
CA ASN A 67 -5.46 9.74 2.77
C ASN A 67 -5.42 9.25 1.31
N LEU A 68 -6.40 8.43 0.92
CA LEU A 68 -6.47 7.81 -0.40
C LEU A 68 -6.62 8.85 -1.51
N VAL A 69 -7.48 9.86 -1.33
CA VAL A 69 -7.65 10.93 -2.33
C VAL A 69 -6.40 11.80 -2.48
N ASN A 70 -5.52 11.81 -1.49
CA ASN A 70 -4.26 12.55 -1.49
C ASN A 70 -3.06 11.71 -1.95
N MET A 71 -3.25 10.44 -2.33
CA MET A 71 -2.17 9.61 -2.84
C MET A 71 -1.77 9.98 -4.27
N SER A 72 -0.47 9.84 -4.56
CA SER A 72 0.05 9.97 -5.91
C SER A 72 -0.42 8.84 -6.82
N GLU A 73 -0.46 9.06 -8.13
CA GLU A 73 -0.82 8.02 -9.10
C GLU A 73 0.13 6.82 -9.05
N HIS A 74 1.43 7.08 -8.88
CA HIS A 74 2.43 6.02 -8.69
C HIS A 74 2.17 5.16 -7.45
N THR A 75 1.68 5.76 -6.36
CA THR A 75 1.26 5.02 -5.16
C THR A 75 0.04 4.16 -5.46
N LEU A 76 -0.97 4.72 -6.14
CA LEU A 76 -2.20 4.00 -6.49
C LEU A 76 -1.93 2.80 -7.41
N ASN A 77 -0.95 2.88 -8.32
CA ASN A 77 -0.56 1.76 -9.18
C ASN A 77 0.02 0.57 -8.40
N LYS A 78 0.56 0.79 -7.19
CA LYS A 78 1.06 -0.26 -6.31
C LYS A 78 -0.03 -0.90 -5.43
N LEU A 79 -1.24 -0.35 -5.44
CA LEU A 79 -2.35 -0.76 -4.59
C LEU A 79 -3.42 -1.55 -5.36
N ASP A 80 -2.99 -2.44 -6.27
CA ASP A 80 -3.90 -3.29 -7.03
C ASP A 80 -4.60 -4.31 -6.12
N PRO A 81 -5.95 -4.28 -6.01
CA PRO A 81 -6.74 -5.21 -5.21
C PRO A 81 -6.55 -6.69 -5.57
N GLN A 82 -6.15 -6.99 -6.81
CA GLN A 82 -5.98 -8.36 -7.29
C GLN A 82 -4.62 -8.96 -6.91
N GLN A 83 -3.67 -8.14 -6.41
CA GLN A 83 -2.38 -8.64 -5.99
C GLN A 83 -2.46 -9.46 -4.69
N ARG A 84 -1.54 -10.43 -4.55
CA ARG A 84 -1.48 -11.27 -3.35
C ARG A 84 -1.20 -10.41 -2.11
N GLY A 85 -2.08 -10.50 -1.11
CA GLY A 85 -1.97 -9.70 0.11
C GLY A 85 -2.39 -8.24 -0.05
N ALA A 86 -3.08 -7.88 -1.15
CA ALA A 86 -3.54 -6.53 -1.42
C ALA A 86 -4.33 -5.92 -0.26
N GLN A 87 -5.18 -6.69 0.42
CA GLN A 87 -5.94 -6.21 1.59
C GLN A 87 -5.05 -5.58 2.67
N ARG A 88 -3.95 -6.24 3.03
CA ARG A 88 -3.01 -5.75 4.05
C ARG A 88 -2.26 -4.52 3.56
N VAL A 89 -1.81 -4.53 2.30
CA VAL A 89 -1.05 -3.43 1.70
C VAL A 89 -1.93 -2.18 1.56
N ILE A 90 -3.16 -2.36 1.08
CA ILE A 90 -4.16 -1.30 0.94
C ILE A 90 -4.52 -0.74 2.30
N TRP A 91 -4.81 -1.58 3.28
CA TRP A 91 -5.10 -1.13 4.64
C TRP A 91 -3.97 -0.23 5.17
N GLY A 92 -2.73 -0.70 5.10
CA GLY A 92 -1.59 0.04 5.62
C GLY A 92 -1.30 1.34 4.89
N ALA A 93 -1.38 1.31 3.55
CA ALA A 93 -1.20 2.51 2.73
C ALA A 93 -2.31 3.54 3.00
N VAL A 94 -3.57 3.11 3.02
CA VAL A 94 -4.74 3.99 3.20
C VAL A 94 -4.79 4.57 4.62
N MET A 95 -4.38 3.79 5.63
CA MET A 95 -4.29 4.30 7.00
C MET A 95 -3.06 5.20 7.24
N ARG A 96 -2.11 5.24 6.28
CA ARG A 96 -0.79 5.88 6.35
C ARG A 96 -0.04 5.43 7.60
N ASP A 97 0.33 4.14 7.62
CA ASP A 97 0.89 3.46 8.78
C ASP A 97 1.89 4.30 9.59
N THR A 98 1.45 4.67 10.79
CA THR A 98 2.12 4.16 11.99
C THR A 98 1.30 2.98 12.50
N TRP A 99 1.26 1.86 11.77
CA TRP A 99 0.69 0.63 12.30
C TRP A 99 1.48 -0.60 11.83
N LEU A 100 1.99 -1.33 12.81
CA LEU A 100 2.61 -2.63 12.65
C LEU A 100 1.55 -3.65 12.19
N PRO A 101 1.89 -4.67 11.40
CA PRO A 101 0.95 -5.73 11.01
C PRO A 101 0.23 -6.31 12.23
N PRO A 102 -0.99 -6.88 12.09
CA PRO A 102 -1.60 -7.62 13.18
C PRO A 102 -0.69 -8.82 13.47
N SER A 103 0.10 -8.70 14.54
CA SER A 103 0.83 -9.82 15.09
C SER A 103 -0.23 -10.86 15.50
N PRO A 104 -0.06 -12.16 15.18
CA PRO A 104 -0.88 -13.19 15.79
C PRO A 104 -0.64 -13.07 17.30
N ALA A 105 -1.64 -12.56 18.01
CA ALA A 105 -1.50 -12.15 19.40
C ALA A 105 -0.84 -13.23 20.25
N PRO A 106 0.23 -12.92 20.99
CA PRO A 106 0.50 -13.56 22.26
C PRO A 106 -0.12 -12.68 23.35
N HIS A 107 -0.99 -13.30 24.14
CA HIS A 107 -1.62 -12.73 25.31
C HIS A 107 -0.62 -11.93 26.19
N HIS A 108 -1.00 -10.71 26.58
CA HIS A 108 -0.48 -9.92 27.71
C HIS A 108 0.89 -9.23 27.64
N LEU A 109 1.12 -8.29 26.71
CA LEU A 109 2.15 -7.27 26.96
C LEU A 109 1.66 -5.82 26.70
N PRO A 110 1.98 -4.88 27.60
CA PRO A 110 1.60 -3.46 27.46
C PRO A 110 2.41 -2.78 26.35
N TYR A 111 1.77 -1.85 25.65
CA TYR A 111 2.20 -1.13 24.44
C TYR A 111 3.59 -0.43 24.49
N TYR A 112 4.27 -0.39 25.63
CA TYR A 112 5.50 0.40 25.84
C TYR A 112 6.82 -0.32 25.49
N LEU A 113 6.79 -1.56 25.00
CA LEU A 113 8.00 -2.38 24.76
C LEU A 113 8.35 -2.61 23.27
N VAL A 114 7.74 -1.88 22.33
CA VAL A 114 8.16 -1.96 20.91
C VAL A 114 9.47 -1.16 20.74
N PRO A 115 10.57 -1.78 20.26
CA PRO A 115 11.82 -1.06 20.03
C PRO A 115 11.63 0.05 18.99
N GLN A 116 12.09 1.26 19.29
CA GLN A 116 11.99 2.41 18.40
C GLN A 116 12.73 2.18 17.08
N VAL A 117 12.01 2.42 15.99
CA VAL A 117 12.48 2.32 14.61
C VAL A 117 13.18 3.62 14.19
N ASP A 118 14.14 4.09 14.98
CA ASP A 118 14.83 5.36 14.72
C ASP A 118 15.81 5.27 13.53
N GLU A 119 16.16 4.06 13.07
CA GLU A 119 17.27 3.90 12.12
C GLU A 119 16.87 3.95 10.63
N MET A 120 15.59 3.78 10.27
CA MET A 120 15.14 3.76 8.86
C MET A 120 14.39 5.02 8.42
N SER A 121 14.08 5.94 9.35
CA SER A 121 13.40 7.21 9.03
C SER A 121 14.32 8.21 8.31
N ASN A 122 15.64 8.13 8.53
CA ASN A 122 16.60 9.10 8.00
C ASN A 122 16.82 9.01 6.49
N GLU A 123 16.60 7.84 5.86
CA GLU A 123 16.73 7.71 4.40
C GLU A 123 15.49 8.20 3.65
N ILE A 124 14.31 8.17 4.27
CA ILE A 124 13.06 8.55 3.59
C ILE A 124 12.86 10.08 3.62
N GLU A 125 13.25 10.77 4.69
CA GLU A 125 13.13 12.24 4.75
C GLU A 125 13.99 12.99 3.73
N HIS A 126 15.13 12.43 3.31
CA HIS A 126 16.02 13.10 2.35
C HIS A 126 15.50 13.11 0.90
N SER A 127 14.43 12.36 0.60
CA SER A 127 13.93 12.21 -0.77
C SER A 127 12.60 12.91 -1.05
N PHE A 128 11.97 13.53 -0.05
CA PHE A 128 10.68 14.22 -0.22
C PHE A 128 10.80 15.73 0.07
N PRO A 129 10.54 16.60 -0.92
CA PRO A 129 10.45 18.03 -0.64
C PRO A 129 9.24 18.31 0.25
N ASN A 130 9.47 19.11 1.31
CA ASN A 130 8.42 19.55 2.21
C ASN A 130 7.29 20.24 1.44
N PRO A 131 6.01 20.01 1.82
CA PRO A 131 4.89 20.68 1.19
C PRO A 131 4.99 22.20 1.38
N PRO A 132 4.59 23.02 0.39
CA PRO A 132 4.60 24.47 0.51
C PRO A 132 3.65 24.92 1.62
N LYS A 133 4.14 25.79 2.49
CA LYS A 133 3.41 26.34 3.63
C LYS A 133 2.17 27.12 3.15
N PRO A 134 1.00 26.96 3.79
CA PRO A 134 -0.19 27.74 3.44
C PRO A 134 0.07 29.25 3.64
N PRO A 135 -0.51 30.12 2.79
CA PRO A 135 -0.34 31.56 2.91
C PRO A 135 -0.94 32.06 4.23
N THR A 136 -0.12 32.81 4.97
CA THR A 136 -0.51 33.45 6.23
C THR A 136 -1.67 34.44 5.98
N PRO A 137 -2.73 34.42 6.79
CA PRO A 137 -3.78 35.44 6.69
C PRO A 137 -3.18 36.83 6.93
N LEU A 138 -3.40 37.76 6.01
CA LEU A 138 -3.11 39.17 6.21
C LEU A 138 -4.20 39.72 7.15
N LEU A 139 -3.78 40.09 8.36
CA LEU A 139 -4.55 40.92 9.28
C LEU A 139 -4.36 42.40 8.91
#